data_AF-W2DZL3-F1
#
_entry.id   AF-W2DZL3-F1
#
_cell.length_a   1.000
_cell.length_b   1.000
_cell.length_c   1.000
_cell.angle_alpha   90.00
_cell.angle_beta   90.00
_cell.angle_gamma   90.00
#
_symmetry.space_group_name_H-M   'P 1'
#
loop_
_entity.id
_entity.type
_entity.pdbx_description
1 polymer ?
#
loop_
_entity_poly.entity_id
_entity_poly.type
_entity_poly.pdbx_seq_one_letter_code
_entity_poly.pdbx_strand_id
1 'polypeptide(L)' 'MELTAVPFGTTDWSTVEPVIHPGVIGKALWRTCHFGTTRVRMVEYTPGYLADHWC' A
#
# COMPACT_ATOMS: atom_id res chain seq x y z
N MET A 1 1.33 -20.28 -2.86
CA MET A 1 1.72 -19.03 -2.17
C MET A 1 1.66 -19.35 -0.69
N GLU A 2 2.79 -19.28 0.01
CA GLU A 2 2.88 -19.62 1.43
C GLU A 2 2.96 -18.33 2.25
N LEU A 3 1.92 -18.01 3.02
CA LEU A 3 1.85 -16.86 3.93
C LEU A 3 2.19 -17.33 5.35
N THR A 4 3.46 -17.71 5.56
CA THR A 4 3.93 -18.23 6.84
C THR A 4 4.30 -17.10 7.81
N ALA A 5 4.07 -17.30 9.10
CA ALA A 5 4.50 -16.41 10.19
C ALA A 5 3.90 -14.99 10.20
N VAL A 6 2.67 -14.82 9.68
CA VAL A 6 1.87 -13.60 9.90
C VAL A 6 0.82 -13.90 10.97
N PRO A 7 1.06 -13.57 12.26
CA PRO A 7 0.06 -13.75 13.29
C PRO A 7 -1.16 -12.88 13.00
N PHE A 8 -2.34 -13.33 13.43
CA PHE A 8 -3.54 -12.50 13.33
C PHE A 8 -3.37 -11.26 14.20
N GLY A 9 -3.63 -10.09 13.63
CA GLY A 9 -3.43 -8.82 14.30
C GLY A 9 -4.11 -7.69 13.55
N THR A 10 -4.19 -6.54 14.20
CA THR A 10 -4.71 -5.30 13.62
C THR A 10 -3.57 -4.36 13.29
N THR A 11 -3.75 -3.53 12.27
CA THR A 11 -2.81 -2.46 11.92
C THR A 11 -3.57 -1.15 11.96
N ASP A 12 -3.09 -0.20 12.78
CA ASP A 12 -3.59 1.17 12.73
C ASP A 12 -2.90 1.92 11.59
N TRP A 13 -3.56 1.95 10.44
CA TRP A 13 -3.04 2.60 9.24
C TRP A 13 -2.83 4.11 9.38
N SER A 14 -3.47 4.76 10.35
CA SER A 14 -3.27 6.19 10.57
C SER A 14 -1.85 6.52 11.05
N THR A 15 -1.16 5.54 11.66
CA THR A 15 0.20 5.69 12.18
C THR A 15 1.30 5.44 11.14
N VAL A 16 0.94 4.94 9.95
CA VAL A 16 1.90 4.60 8.89
C VAL A 16 1.91 5.73 7.87
N GLU A 17 3.02 6.46 7.74
CA GLU A 17 3.12 7.58 6.81
C GLU A 17 2.95 7.11 5.36
N PRO A 18 2.14 7.80 4.52
CA PRO A 18 1.94 7.39 3.14
C PRO A 18 3.07 7.91 2.26
N VAL A 19 3.51 7.08 1.32
CA VAL A 19 4.36 7.52 0.22
C VAL A 19 3.47 7.88 -0.97
N ILE A 20 3.72 9.03 -1.59
CA ILE A 20 2.97 9.46 -2.78
C ILE A 20 3.63 8.87 -4.03
N HIS A 21 2.83 8.18 -4.83
CA HIS A 21 3.20 7.69 -6.14
C HIS A 21 2.38 8.45 -7.20
N PRO A 22 3.00 9.34 -8.00
CA PRO A 22 2.29 10.06 -9.05
C PRO A 22 1.87 9.10 -10.18
N GLY A 23 0.70 9.34 -10.75
CA GLY A 23 0.28 8.73 -12.01
C GLY A 23 0.37 9.73 -13.16
N VAL A 24 -0.09 9.33 -14.35
CA VAL A 24 -0.35 10.26 -15.47
C VAL A 24 -1.41 11.29 -15.05
N ILE A 25 -2.44 10.83 -14.34
CA ILE A 25 -3.49 11.68 -13.76
C ILE A 25 -3.61 11.30 -12.29
N GLY A 26 -3.66 12.30 -11.40
CA GLY A 26 -3.80 12.09 -9.97
C GLY A 26 -2.57 11.42 -9.33
N LYS A 27 -2.79 10.80 -8.17
CA LYS A 27 -1.76 10.10 -7.39
C LYS A 27 -2.33 8.94 -6.59
N ALA A 28 -1.48 7.97 -6.29
CA ALA A 28 -1.72 6.95 -5.31
C ALA A 28 -0.98 7.28 -4.00
N LEU A 29 -1.60 7.05 -2.85
CA LEU A 29 -0.97 7.15 -1.54
C LEU A 29 -0.80 5.73 -1.00
N TRP A 30 0.44 5.34 -0.73
CA TRP A 30 0.79 3.98 -0.34
C TRP A 30 1.25 3.96 1.11
N ARG A 31 0.56 3.20 1.95
CA ARG A 31 1.05 2.83 3.28
C ARG A 31 1.55 1.40 3.22
N THR A 32 2.81 1.18 3.57
CA THR A 32 3.47 -0.12 3.40
C THR A 32 3.92 -0.68 4.73
N CYS A 33 3.52 -1.91 5.02
CA CYS A 33 3.98 -2.68 6.18
C CYS A 33 4.61 -4.00 5.72
N HIS A 34 5.56 -4.50 6.50
CA HIS A 34 6.17 -5.81 6.30
C HIS A 34 5.85 -6.72 7.49
N PHE A 35 5.27 -7.88 7.20
CA PHE A 35 4.99 -8.94 8.17
C PHE A 35 5.82 -10.15 7.79
N GLY A 36 7.00 -10.27 8.41
CA GLY A 36 8.02 -11.22 7.97
C GLY A 36 8.43 -10.94 6.52
N THR A 37 8.30 -11.93 5.65
CA THR A 37 8.59 -11.81 4.21
C THR A 37 7.42 -11.24 3.41
N THR A 38 6.25 -11.08 4.02
CA THR A 38 5.05 -10.59 3.33
C THR A 38 5.01 -9.07 3.39
N ARG A 39 4.94 -8.42 2.22
CA ARG A 39 4.71 -6.98 2.11
C ARG A 39 3.23 -6.71 1.85
N VAL A 40 2.61 -5.93 2.73
CA VAL A 40 1.21 -5.49 2.60
C VAL A 40 1.18 -3.99 2.32
N ARG A 41 0.34 -3.58 1.38
CA ARG A 41 0.14 -2.17 1.02
C ARG A 41 -1.33 -1.81 1.13
N MET A 42 -1.66 -0.74 1.86
CA MET A 42 -2.94 -0.06 1.72
C MET A 42 -2.75 1.09 0.74
N VAL A 43 -3.52 1.08 -0.35
CA VAL A 43 -3.38 2.03 -1.44
C VAL A 43 -4.66 2.83 -1.59
N GLU A 44 -4.55 4.15 -1.47
CA GLU A 44 -5.62 5.10 -1.72
C GLU A 44 -5.36 5.80 -3.06
N TYR A 45 -6.36 5.83 -3.93
CA TYR A 45 -6.27 6.51 -5.23
C TYR A 45 -7.07 7.80 -5.22
N THR A 46 -6.50 8.88 -5.75
CA THR A 46 -7.27 10.10 -5.99
C THR A 46 -8.31 9.89 -7.09
N PRO A 47 -9.42 10.64 -7.11
CA PRO A 47 -10.39 10.58 -8.20
C PRO A 47 -9.73 10.77 -9.57
N GLY A 48 -10.11 9.92 -10.53
CA GLY A 48 -9.56 9.95 -11.89
C GLY A 48 -8.10 9.47 -12.00
N TYR A 49 -7.57 8.79 -10.98
CA TYR A 49 -6.20 8.26 -11.02
C TYR A 49 -5.98 7.37 -12.25
N LEU A 50 -4.91 7.66 -12.99
CA LEU A 50 -4.43 6.87 -14.12
C LEU A 50 -2.94 6.61 -13.94
N ALA A 51 -2.55 5.34 -13.81
CA ALA A 51 -1.14 4.96 -13.70
C ALA A 51 -0.45 4.94 -15.09
N ASP A 52 0.83 5.31 -15.13
CA ASP A 52 1.74 5.09 -16.28
C ASP A 52 2.54 3.78 -16.16
N HIS A 53 2.40 3.07 -15.04
CA HIS A 53 3.11 1.84 -14.75
C HIS A 53 2.22 0.85 -14.00
N TRP A 54 2.64 -0.41 -13.99
CA TRP A 54 1.99 -1.45 -13.18
C TRP A 54 2.43 -1.30 -11.73
N CYS A 55 1.45 -1.25 -10.82
CA CYS A 55 1.61 -1.09 -9.37
C CYS A 55 2.00 -2.38 -8.63
#